data_AF-A0A401PRK0-F1
#
_entry.id   AF-A0A401PRK0-F1
#
_cell.length_a   1.000
_cell.length_b   1.000
_cell.length_c   1.000
_cell.angle_alpha   90.00
_cell.angle_beta   90.00
_cell.angle_gamma   90.00
#
_symmetry.space_group_name_H-M   'P 1'
#
loop_
_entity.id
_entity.type
_entity.pdbx_description
1 polymer ?
#
loop_
_entity_poly.entity_id
_entity_poly.type
_entity_poly.pdbx_seq_one_letter_code
_entity_poly.pdbx_strand_id
1 'polypeptide(L)'
;CANDLTFKGYKSSDSRKQRFSFHVFKFQSFPQVYIFCDLILCHENHSPNRCEQGCIPPRRKRDLRAMESKVKSARLSQGPIVFPSGLLGGQRNSERREGDFYKYIFGMLSAACLTLVAALLLQRKYYLRQN
;
A
#
# COMPACT_ATOMS: atom_id res chain seq x y z
N CYS A 1 16.04 20.74 -4.14
CA CYS A 1 14.89 21.67 -4.10
C CYS A 1 13.60 20.89 -4.16
N ALA A 2 12.47 21.53 -3.86
CA ALA A 2 11.17 20.91 -4.10
C ALA A 2 11.00 20.71 -5.61
N ASN A 3 10.90 19.45 -6.02
CA ASN A 3 10.67 19.08 -7.42
C ASN A 3 9.19 18.78 -7.69
N ASP A 4 8.43 18.47 -6.63
CA ASP A 4 7.00 18.18 -6.70
C ASP A 4 6.19 19.49 -6.55
N LEU A 5 5.24 19.71 -7.46
CA LEU A 5 4.38 20.89 -7.47
C LEU A 5 3.37 20.93 -6.32
N THR A 6 3.06 19.78 -5.73
CA THR A 6 2.16 19.64 -4.58
C THR A 6 2.89 19.82 -3.24
N PHE A 7 4.22 19.99 -3.27
CA PHE A 7 5.01 20.20 -2.07
C PHE A 7 4.64 21.50 -1.35
N LYS A 8 4.40 21.40 -0.04
CA LYS A 8 4.19 22.55 0.85
C LYS A 8 5.05 22.40 2.10
N GLY A 9 5.91 23.38 2.33
CA GLY A 9 6.67 23.50 3.58
C GLY A 9 5.89 24.27 4.64
N TYR A 10 6.02 23.86 5.90
CA TYR A 10 5.39 24.54 7.04
C TYR A 10 6.46 25.05 8.00
N LYS A 11 6.23 26.24 8.57
CA LYS A 11 7.08 26.77 9.63
C LYS A 11 6.99 25.91 10.89
N SER A 12 8.11 25.73 11.56
CA SER A 12 8.25 25.05 12.84
C SER A 12 8.92 26.01 13.81
N SER A 13 8.45 26.07 15.07
CA SER A 13 9.12 26.84 16.12
C SER A 13 10.38 26.13 16.64
N ASP A 14 10.47 24.81 16.51
CA ASP A 14 11.66 24.01 16.85
C ASP A 14 12.55 23.88 15.61
N SER A 15 13.77 24.40 15.68
CA SER A 15 14.77 24.39 14.60
C SER A 15 15.22 22.98 14.20
N ARG A 16 14.97 21.98 15.06
CA ARG A 16 15.29 20.57 14.79
C ARG A 16 14.17 19.84 14.05
N LYS A 17 13.04 20.51 13.78
CA LYS A 17 11.85 19.91 13.16
C LYS A 17 11.56 20.60 11.83
N GLN A 18 11.60 19.83 10.75
CA GLN A 18 11.09 20.24 9.45
C GLN A 18 9.71 19.62 9.20
N ARG A 19 8.73 20.44 8.85
CA ARG A 19 7.37 20.00 8.52
C ARG A 19 7.08 20.26 7.05
N PHE A 20 6.53 19.27 6.36
CA PHE A 20 6.14 19.38 4.96
C PHE A 20 4.97 18.45 4.63
N SER A 21 4.32 18.71 3.51
CA SER A 21 3.31 17.83 2.90
C SER A 21 3.47 17.82 1.39
N PHE A 22 2.96 16.76 0.76
CA PHE A 22 2.86 16.59 -0.68
C PHE A 22 1.80 15.52 -0.97
N HIS A 23 1.33 15.44 -2.21
CA HIS A 23 0.36 14.41 -2.61
C HIS A 23 1.10 13.10 -2.94
N VAL A 24 0.76 12.04 -2.22
CA VAL A 24 1.33 10.71 -2.47
C VAL A 24 0.56 10.02 -3.60
N PHE A 25 1.28 9.31 -4.47
CA PHE A 25 0.72 8.55 -5.59
C PHE A 25 1.07 7.06 -5.46
N LYS A 26 0.38 6.22 -6.25
CA LYS A 26 0.74 4.80 -6.41
C LYS A 26 1.30 4.53 -7.80
N PHE A 27 2.15 3.53 -7.91
CA PHE A 27 2.54 2.97 -9.20
C PHE A 27 1.42 2.04 -9.70
N GLN A 28 1.17 2.01 -11.01
CA GLN A 28 0.03 1.26 -11.58
C GLN A 28 -0.02 -0.20 -11.11
N SER A 29 1.14 -0.86 -11.00
CA SER A 29 1.25 -2.26 -10.60
C SER A 29 1.38 -2.51 -9.09
N PHE A 30 1.49 -1.46 -8.27
CA PHE A 30 1.76 -1.61 -6.84
C PHE A 30 0.72 -0.87 -5.99
N PRO A 31 -0.04 -1.57 -5.12
CA PRO A 31 -1.08 -0.96 -4.30
C PRO A 31 -0.53 -0.17 -3.11
N GLN A 32 0.79 -0.16 -2.93
CA GLN A 32 1.46 0.49 -1.81
C GLN A 32 2.75 1.19 -2.25
N VAL A 33 3.12 2.24 -1.51
CA VAL A 33 4.39 2.93 -1.69
C VAL A 33 5.10 3.17 -0.36
N TYR A 34 6.41 3.35 -0.44
CA TYR A 34 7.26 3.76 0.67
C TYR A 34 7.87 5.12 0.34
N ILE A 35 7.98 5.97 1.36
CA ILE A 35 8.66 7.25 1.30
C ILE A 35 10.00 7.10 1.99
N PHE A 36 11.07 7.50 1.32
CA PHE A 36 12.40 7.57 1.91
C PHE A 36 12.86 9.02 1.95
N CYS A 37 13.44 9.43 3.08
CA CYS A 37 13.99 10.76 3.30
C CYS A 37 15.46 10.63 3.67
N ASP A 38 16.34 11.11 2.80
CA ASP A 38 17.76 11.25 3.11
C ASP A 38 18.00 12.64 3.72
N LEU A 39 18.39 12.64 5.00
CA LEU A 39 18.64 13.84 5.78
C LEU A 39 20.13 14.07 5.95
N ILE A 40 20.53 15.33 6.04
CA ILE A 40 21.86 15.75 6.46
C ILE A 40 21.77 16.36 7.86
N LEU A 41 22.75 16.06 8.70
CA LEU A 41 22.90 16.61 10.05
C LEU A 41 24.05 17.61 10.04
N CYS A 42 23.75 18.85 10.40
CA CYS A 42 24.77 19.88 10.59
C CYS A 42 25.02 20.12 12.08
N HIS A 43 26.26 20.43 12.40
CA HIS A 43 26.63 20.89 13.73
C HIS A 43 26.51 22.42 13.77
N GLU A 44 25.88 22.94 14.83
CA GLU A 44 25.54 24.37 14.96
C GLU A 44 26.79 25.27 15.00
N ASN A 45 27.92 24.76 15.49
CA ASN A 45 29.14 25.56 15.71
C ASN A 45 30.08 25.66 14.50
N HIS A 46 29.71 25.14 13.33
CA HIS A 46 30.57 25.18 12.13
C HIS A 46 29.82 25.83 10.96
N SER A 47 29.92 27.16 10.83
CA SER A 47 29.51 27.90 9.64
C SER A 47 30.74 28.23 8.77
N PRO A 48 30.66 28.20 7.43
CA PRO A 48 29.49 27.85 6.60
C PRO A 48 29.28 26.32 6.53
N ASN A 49 28.06 25.84 6.81
CA ASN A 49 27.67 24.43 6.66
C ASN A 49 26.71 24.21 5.48
N ARG A 50 26.51 22.93 5.13
CA ARG A 50 25.60 22.53 4.05
C ARG A 50 24.13 22.87 4.34
N CYS A 51 23.72 22.96 5.61
CA CYS A 51 22.33 23.23 5.99
C CYS A 51 21.92 24.69 5.75
N GLU A 52 22.83 25.64 5.96
CA GLU A 52 22.61 27.08 5.73
C GLU A 52 22.52 27.44 4.24
N GLN A 53 23.16 26.65 3.39
CA GLN A 53 23.21 26.90 1.95
C GLN A 53 21.88 26.62 1.23
N GLY A 54 20.97 25.88 1.87
CA GLY A 54 19.67 25.51 1.31
C GLY A 54 19.76 24.86 -0.09
N CYS A 55 18.92 25.36 -0.98
CA CYS A 55 18.74 24.88 -2.34
C CYS A 55 19.90 25.26 -3.26
N ILE A 56 20.79 24.31 -3.57
CA ILE A 56 21.86 24.53 -4.54
C ILE A 56 21.44 23.96 -5.90
N PRO A 57 21.44 24.76 -6.99
CA PRO A 57 21.22 24.24 -8.33
C PRO A 57 22.35 23.27 -8.72
N PRO A 58 22.06 22.20 -9.47
CA PRO A 58 23.08 21.23 -9.86
C PRO A 58 24.23 21.93 -10.59
N ARG A 59 25.46 21.77 -10.08
CA ARG A 59 26.66 22.33 -10.70
C ARG A 59 26.85 21.72 -12.08
N ARG A 60 27.16 22.54 -13.09
CA ARG A 60 27.69 22.03 -14.37
C ARG A 60 29.02 21.32 -14.07
N LYS A 61 29.27 20.19 -14.73
CA LYS A 61 30.36 19.20 -14.56
C LYS A 61 31.81 19.69 -14.31
N ARG A 62 32.09 21.00 -14.32
CA ARG A 62 33.45 21.57 -14.27
C ARG A 62 33.83 22.26 -12.95
N ASP A 63 32.98 22.21 -11.93
CA ASP A 63 33.30 22.83 -10.65
C ASP A 63 34.01 21.84 -9.73
N LEU A 64 35.34 21.92 -9.65
CA LEU A 64 36.23 21.07 -8.85
C LEU A 64 36.08 21.25 -7.32
N ARG A 65 35.10 22.04 -6.89
CA ARG A 65 34.73 22.22 -5.47
C ARG A 65 33.51 21.36 -5.14
N ALA A 66 33.62 20.05 -5.35
CA ALA A 66 32.80 19.13 -4.57
C ALA A 66 33.36 19.20 -3.15
N MET A 67 32.84 20.14 -2.37
CA MET A 67 33.13 20.26 -0.94
C MET A 67 32.51 19.03 -0.28
N GLU A 68 33.20 17.90 -0.39
CA GLU A 68 32.91 16.64 0.27
C GLU A 68 33.28 16.81 1.74
N SER A 69 32.64 17.77 2.41
CA SER A 69 32.60 17.74 3.85
C SER A 69 31.88 16.45 4.22
N LYS A 70 32.46 15.68 5.14
CA LYS A 70 31.92 14.41 5.64
C LYS A 70 30.64 14.71 6.43
N VAL A 71 29.56 15.04 5.72
CA VAL A 71 28.27 15.41 6.31
C VAL A 71 27.64 14.12 6.82
N LYS A 72 27.35 14.07 8.12
CA LYS A 72 26.59 12.95 8.68
C LYS A 72 25.21 12.95 8.05
N SER A 73 24.83 11.83 7.45
CA SER A 73 23.51 11.65 6.85
C SER A 73 22.73 10.56 7.56
N ALA A 74 21.41 10.69 7.60
CA ALA A 74 20.50 9.69 8.12
C ALA A 74 19.40 9.42 7.09
N ARG A 75 19.08 8.14 6.85
CA ARG A 75 17.99 7.74 5.97
C ARG A 75 16.80 7.32 6.81
N LEU A 76 15.69 8.03 6.65
CA LEU A 76 14.41 7.69 7.26
C LEU A 76 13.50 7.05 6.23
N SER A 77 12.61 6.17 6.67
CA SER A 77 11.62 5.51 5.82
C SER A 77 10.24 5.56 6.46
N GLN A 78 9.21 5.75 5.65
CA GLN A 78 7.82 5.72 6.07
C GLN A 78 6.98 4.88 5.10
N GLY A 79 6.19 3.95 5.62
CA GLY A 79 5.32 3.08 4.83
C GLY A 79 5.05 1.74 5.49
N PRO A 80 4.24 0.87 4.84
CA PRO A 80 3.63 1.10 3.52
C PRO A 80 2.42 2.04 3.58
N ILE A 81 2.33 2.95 2.62
CA ILE A 81 1.10 3.73 2.37
C ILE A 81 0.28 2.92 1.38
N VAL A 82 -0.81 2.31 1.85
CA VAL A 82 -1.69 1.45 1.05
C VAL A 82 -2.81 2.29 0.44
N PHE A 83 -3.02 2.13 -0.87
CA PHE A 83 -4.10 2.78 -1.59
C PHE A 83 -5.28 1.84 -1.73
N PRO A 84 -6.48 2.21 -1.25
CA PRO A 84 -7.66 1.39 -1.42
C PRO A 84 -7.96 1.16 -2.91
N SER A 85 -7.87 -0.10 -3.34
CA SER A 85 -8.37 -0.56 -4.64
C SER A 85 -9.90 -0.44 -4.61
N GLY A 86 -10.42 0.71 -5.02
CA GLY A 86 -11.86 0.95 -5.08
C GLY A 86 -12.31 2.40 -5.26
N LEU A 87 -11.45 3.39 -5.01
CA LEU A 87 -11.84 4.81 -5.14
C LEU A 87 -11.61 5.42 -6.53
N LEU A 88 -11.01 4.66 -7.47
CA LEU A 88 -10.93 5.03 -8.88
C LEU A 88 -11.32 3.82 -9.74
N GLY A 89 -12.63 3.73 -10.05
CA GLY A 89 -13.20 3.04 -11.20
C GLY A 89 -12.68 1.64 -11.55
N GLY A 90 -13.33 0.61 -11.00
CA GLY A 90 -13.19 -0.78 -11.46
C GLY A 90 -13.93 -1.73 -10.51
N GLN A 91 -15.03 -2.31 -10.97
CA GLN A 91 -15.95 -3.17 -10.21
C GLN A 91 -15.24 -4.22 -9.32
N ARG A 92 -15.51 -4.19 -8.01
CA ARG A 92 -15.35 -5.38 -7.15
C ARG A 92 -16.49 -6.36 -7.44
N ASN A 93 -16.31 -7.22 -8.43
CA ASN A 93 -17.20 -8.36 -8.69
C ASN A 93 -16.52 -9.72 -8.42
N SER A 94 -15.31 -9.76 -7.87
CA SER A 94 -14.55 -11.01 -7.74
C SER A 94 -14.78 -11.79 -6.44
N GLU A 95 -14.98 -11.13 -5.29
CA GLU A 95 -15.13 -11.82 -3.98
C GLU A 95 -16.55 -12.32 -3.68
N ARG A 96 -17.58 -11.82 -4.39
CA ARG A 96 -18.98 -12.22 -4.16
C ARG A 96 -19.37 -13.50 -4.92
N ARG A 97 -18.59 -13.89 -5.93
CA ARG A 97 -18.92 -14.99 -6.85
C ARG A 97 -18.58 -16.37 -6.30
N GLU A 98 -17.51 -16.47 -5.51
CA GLU A 98 -17.15 -17.68 -4.78
C GLU A 98 -18.29 -17.99 -3.78
N GLY A 99 -18.65 -16.97 -2.99
CA GLY A 99 -19.88 -16.75 -2.20
C GLY A 99 -21.10 -17.58 -2.54
N ASP A 100 -21.51 -17.44 -3.78
CA ASP A 100 -22.82 -17.87 -4.20
C ASP A 100 -22.75 -19.26 -4.82
N PHE A 101 -21.61 -19.64 -5.42
CA PHE A 101 -21.42 -20.95 -6.03
C PHE A 101 -21.48 -22.10 -5.01
N TYR A 102 -20.82 -21.96 -3.85
CA TYR A 102 -20.89 -23.00 -2.83
C TYR A 102 -22.30 -23.14 -2.23
N LYS A 103 -23.10 -22.07 -2.16
CA LYS A 103 -24.51 -22.17 -1.73
C LYS A 103 -25.32 -23.03 -2.68
N TYR A 104 -25.15 -22.85 -3.99
CA TYR A 104 -25.81 -23.69 -4.99
C TYR A 104 -25.33 -25.14 -4.92
N ILE A 105 -24.03 -25.37 -4.75
CA ILE A 105 -23.48 -26.73 -4.63
C ILE A 105 -24.03 -27.45 -3.39
N PHE A 106 -23.99 -26.83 -2.20
CA PHE A 106 -24.53 -27.44 -0.98
C PHE A 106 -26.05 -27.70 -1.09
N GLY A 107 -26.78 -26.79 -1.73
CA GLY A 107 -28.21 -26.97 -2.02
C GLY A 107 -28.48 -28.21 -2.91
N MET A 108 -27.74 -28.35 -4.00
CA MET A 108 -27.92 -29.47 -4.93
C MET A 108 -27.51 -30.81 -4.31
N LEU A 109 -26.40 -30.86 -3.57
CA LEU A 109 -25.93 -32.08 -2.90
C LEU A 109 -26.89 -32.55 -1.80
N SER A 110 -27.44 -31.62 -1.02
CA SER A 110 -28.42 -31.96 0.03
C SER A 110 -29.74 -32.49 -0.57
N ALA A 111 -30.25 -31.85 -1.63
CA ALA A 111 -31.44 -32.32 -2.34
C ALA A 111 -31.23 -33.73 -2.93
N ALA A 112 -30.10 -33.96 -3.60
CA ALA A 112 -29.77 -35.28 -4.16
C ALA A 112 -29.71 -36.36 -3.06
N CYS A 113 -29.07 -36.07 -1.93
CA CYS A 113 -28.98 -37.00 -0.81
C CYS A 113 -30.37 -37.36 -0.24
N LEU A 114 -31.24 -36.36 -0.04
CA LEU A 114 -32.60 -36.59 0.45
C LEU A 114 -33.43 -37.44 -0.52
N THR A 115 -33.28 -37.24 -1.84
CA THR A 115 -34.00 -38.05 -2.84
C THR A 115 -33.56 -39.51 -2.83
N LEU A 116 -32.25 -39.79 -2.68
CA LEU A 116 -31.73 -41.15 -2.60
C LEU A 116 -32.20 -41.86 -1.32
N VAL A 117 -32.17 -41.17 -0.18
CA VAL A 117 -32.65 -41.74 1.09
C VAL A 117 -34.15 -42.05 1.00
N ALA A 118 -34.96 -41.14 0.46
CA ALA A 118 -36.39 -41.38 0.27
C ALA A 118 -36.66 -42.59 -0.65
N ALA A 119 -35.93 -42.70 -1.76
CA ALA A 119 -36.05 -43.83 -2.69
C ALA A 119 -35.71 -45.17 -1.99
N LEU A 120 -34.63 -45.23 -1.22
CA LEU A 120 -34.24 -46.43 -0.47
C LEU A 120 -35.29 -46.82 0.60
N LEU A 121 -35.89 -45.83 1.27
CA LEU A 121 -36.95 -46.08 2.24
C LEU A 121 -38.22 -46.62 1.57
N LEU A 122 -38.58 -46.11 0.40
CA LEU A 122 -39.70 -46.59 -0.39
C LEU A 122 -39.46 -48.01 -0.91
N GLN A 123 -38.26 -48.28 -1.45
CA GLN A 123 -37.85 -49.62 -1.87
C GLN A 123 -37.90 -50.62 -0.71
N ARG A 124 -37.34 -50.26 0.45
CA ARG A 124 -37.37 -51.12 1.64
C ARG A 124 -38.80 -51.39 2.11
N LYS A 125 -39.67 -50.37 2.15
CA LYS A 125 -41.09 -50.54 2.50
C LYS A 125 -41.84 -51.40 1.50
N TYR A 126 -41.55 -51.26 0.21
CA TYR A 126 -42.12 -52.08 -0.85
C TYR A 126 -41.71 -53.54 -0.67
N TYR A 127 -40.42 -53.80 -0.43
CA TYR A 127 -39.88 -55.15 -0.21
C TYR A 127 -40.47 -55.80 1.06
N LEU A 128 -40.57 -55.06 2.16
CA LEU A 128 -41.17 -55.54 3.42
C LEU A 128 -42.70 -55.74 3.34
N ARG A 129 -43.38 -55.19 2.34
CA ARG A 129 -44.81 -55.47 2.10
C ARG A 129 -45.05 -56.73 1.27
N GLN A 130 -44.03 -57.23 0.56
CA GLN A 130 -44.14 -58.41 -0.31
C GLN A 130 -43.69 -59.71 0.36
N ASN A 131 -42.93 -59.63 1.46
CA ASN A 131 -42.64 -60.75 2.37
C ASN A 131 -43.65 -60.81 3.53
#